data_AF-W2QCF9-F1
#
_entry.id   AF-W2QCF9-F1
#
_cell.length_a   1.000
_cell.length_b   1.000
_cell.length_c   1.000
_cell.angle_alpha   90.00
_cell.angle_beta   90.00
_cell.angle_gamma   90.00
#
_symmetry.space_group_name_H-M   'P 1'
#
loop_
_entity.id
_entity.type
_entity.pdbx_description
1 polymer ?
#
loop_
_entity_poly.entity_id
_entity_poly.type
_entity_poly.pdbx_seq_one_letter_code
_entity_poly.pdbx_strand_id
1 'polypeptide(L)'
;MKAETTISDLLMKCEEQGIQLPENPWQALREVIAALRNTKHHGLGYLQAPKAFDQLKTKFAKDTDAMETEAATAVSPRVVGRQKRTLMDDMPKRKRRNVILDSDSDCDETSALVAKVMSPVASSKKKTKYPKKSRIQEQVEATLAIKDENQSLVDQLVRLGEYEMTHGYTQRGLARFRAAKEIRNTRFVITSGAQAKKLDHVGPAVATKVDQLLNEGLAAAFSEYDGDDEALPVTK
;
A
#
# COMPACT_ATOMS: atom_id res chain seq x y z
N MET A 1 10.46 30.08 16.25
CA MET A 1 10.82 28.89 17.04
C MET A 1 11.20 27.79 16.08
N LYS A 2 12.43 27.26 16.17
CA LYS A 2 12.84 26.09 15.39
C LYS A 2 12.18 24.86 16.02
N ALA A 3 11.67 23.93 15.21
CA ALA A 3 10.96 22.75 15.73
C ALA A 3 11.84 21.90 16.66
N GLU A 4 13.14 21.83 16.36
CA GLU A 4 14.15 21.10 17.13
C GLU A 4 14.31 21.65 18.56
N THR A 5 14.33 22.98 18.72
CA THR A 5 14.44 23.60 20.05
C THR A 5 13.19 23.30 20.88
N THR A 6 12.00 23.36 20.27
CA THR A 6 10.75 23.03 20.97
C THR A 6 10.62 21.56 21.38
N ILE A 7 11.19 20.64 20.60
CA ILE A 7 11.22 19.21 20.95
C ILE A 7 12.17 18.98 22.12
N SER A 8 13.36 19.58 22.07
CA SER A 8 14.37 19.46 23.13
C SER A 8 13.87 20.06 24.45
N ASP A 9 13.26 21.25 24.40
CA ASP A 9 12.66 21.90 25.56
C ASP A 9 11.53 21.07 26.18
N LEU A 10 10.76 20.34 25.34
CA LEU A 10 9.66 19.51 25.80
C LEU A 10 10.16 18.21 26.45
N LEU A 11 11.21 17.60 25.89
CA LEU A 11 11.86 16.41 26.46
C LEU A 11 12.46 16.71 27.83
N MET A 12 13.20 17.82 27.97
CA MET A 12 13.72 18.26 29.28
C MET A 12 12.60 18.43 30.31
N LYS A 13 11.47 19.04 29.93
CA LYS A 13 10.33 19.21 30.84
C LYS A 13 9.68 17.89 31.25
N CYS A 14 9.65 16.90 30.36
CA CYS A 14 9.18 15.55 30.70
C CYS A 14 10.08 14.89 31.74
N GLU A 15 11.40 15.04 31.60
CA GLU A 15 12.39 14.52 32.55
C GLU A 15 12.30 15.23 33.91
N GLU A 16 12.22 16.57 33.93
CA GLU A 16 12.08 17.37 35.15
C GLU A 16 10.82 17.04 35.97
N GLN A 17 9.74 16.65 35.28
CA GLN A 17 8.44 16.36 35.89
C GLN A 17 8.22 14.86 36.10
N GLY A 18 9.25 14.02 35.85
CA GLY A 18 9.20 12.58 36.08
C GLY A 18 8.22 11.82 35.18
N ILE A 19 7.89 12.35 33.99
CA ILE A 19 7.05 11.65 33.03
C ILE A 19 7.87 10.51 32.42
N GLN A 20 7.47 9.27 32.68
CA GLN A 20 8.12 8.10 32.09
C GLN A 20 7.78 7.99 30.60
N LEU A 21 8.65 8.56 29.77
CA LEU A 21 8.62 8.32 28.34
C LEU A 21 9.12 6.90 28.05
N PRO A 22 8.74 6.31 26.90
CA PRO A 22 9.21 4.99 26.49
C PRO A 22 10.75 4.89 26.52
N GLU A 23 11.28 3.77 27.02
CA GLU A 23 12.72 3.50 27.16
C GLU A 23 13.47 3.62 25.81
N ASN A 24 12.77 3.31 24.71
CA ASN A 24 13.30 3.50 23.37
C ASN A 24 13.33 4.99 22.97
N PRO A 25 14.51 5.58 22.71
CA PRO A 25 14.65 7.01 22.43
C PRO A 25 13.89 7.44 21.16
N TRP A 26 13.85 6.57 20.15
CA TRP A 26 13.09 6.79 18.92
C TRP A 26 11.58 6.79 19.15
N GLN A 27 11.09 5.98 20.09
CA GLN A 27 9.66 5.89 20.42
C GLN A 27 9.22 7.10 21.24
N ALA A 28 10.04 7.52 22.23
CA ALA A 28 9.85 8.76 22.96
C ALA A 28 9.77 9.97 22.02
N LEU A 29 10.71 10.07 21.07
CA LEU A 29 10.72 11.15 20.09
C LEU A 29 9.48 11.14 19.18
N ARG A 30 9.00 9.96 18.75
CA ARG A 30 7.77 9.83 17.97
C ARG A 30 6.54 10.32 18.74
N GLU A 31 6.40 9.94 20.00
CA GLU A 31 5.27 10.38 20.85
C GLU A 31 5.30 11.89 21.09
N VAL A 32 6.48 12.47 21.34
CA VAL A 32 6.65 13.91 21.50
C VAL A 32 6.27 14.67 20.22
N ILE A 33 6.72 14.21 19.06
CA ILE A 33 6.34 14.80 17.77
C ILE A 33 4.83 14.66 17.52
N ALA A 34 4.23 13.52 17.86
CA ALA A 34 2.80 13.31 17.72
C ALA A 34 1.99 14.28 18.59
N ALA A 35 2.37 14.46 19.86
CA ALA A 35 1.74 15.41 20.78
C ALA A 35 1.86 16.86 20.28
N LEU A 36 3.02 17.25 19.76
CA LEU A 36 3.24 18.58 19.18
C LEU A 36 2.40 18.83 17.92
N ARG A 37 2.21 17.81 17.08
CA ARG A 37 1.37 17.90 15.87
C ARG A 37 -0.11 18.07 16.22
N ASN A 38 -0.58 17.34 17.23
CA ASN A 38 -1.98 17.37 17.68
C ASN A 38 -2.36 18.69 18.38
N THR A 39 -1.39 19.40 18.93
CA THR A 39 -1.58 20.66 19.66
C THR A 39 -1.24 21.90 18.86
N LYS A 40 -0.93 21.74 17.56
CA LYS A 40 -0.61 22.85 16.66
C LYS A 40 -1.82 23.76 16.47
N HIS A 41 -1.65 25.05 16.74
CA HIS A 41 -2.71 26.04 16.51
C HIS A 41 -2.95 26.20 15.01
N HIS A 42 -4.13 25.79 14.52
CA HIS A 42 -4.44 25.77 13.10
C HIS A 42 -4.44 27.18 12.46
N GLY A 43 -4.63 28.24 13.26
CA GLY A 43 -4.64 29.62 12.77
C GLY A 43 -3.30 30.35 12.74
N LEU A 44 -2.27 29.90 13.49
CA LEU A 44 -1.00 30.65 13.63
C LEU A 44 0.25 29.79 13.40
N GLY A 45 0.10 28.49 13.16
CA GLY A 45 1.21 27.61 12.78
C GLY A 45 2.24 27.31 13.88
N TYR A 46 2.14 27.94 15.05
CA TYR A 46 3.03 27.70 16.19
C TYR A 46 2.71 26.38 16.92
N LEU A 47 3.78 25.71 17.35
CA LEU A 47 3.73 24.52 18.20
C LEU A 47 3.44 24.94 19.65
N GLN A 48 2.44 24.32 20.28
CA GLN A 48 2.07 24.60 21.66
C GLN A 48 2.71 23.57 22.60
N ALA A 49 3.99 23.81 22.94
CA ALA A 49 4.72 22.99 23.91
C ALA A 49 3.96 22.72 25.23
N PRO A 50 3.28 23.68 25.89
CA PRO A 50 2.59 23.39 27.15
C PRO A 50 1.40 22.45 26.98
N LYS A 51 0.62 22.58 25.89
CA LYS A 51 -0.50 21.65 25.64
C LYS A 51 -0.01 20.27 25.25
N ALA A 52 1.08 20.19 24.50
CA ALA A 52 1.70 18.90 24.16
C ALA A 52 2.21 18.20 25.41
N PHE A 53 2.78 18.95 26.35
CA PHE A 53 3.20 18.46 27.65
C PHE A 53 2.02 17.89 28.45
N ASP A 54 0.90 18.60 28.55
CA ASP A 54 -0.30 18.09 29.24
C ASP A 54 -0.85 16.81 28.60
N GLN A 55 -0.77 16.68 27.27
CA GLN A 55 -1.13 15.45 26.56
C GLN A 55 -0.19 14.29 26.89
N LEU A 56 1.11 14.53 27.01
CA LEU A 56 2.08 13.50 27.41
C LEU A 56 1.88 13.11 28.87
N LYS A 57 1.65 14.09 29.75
CA LYS A 57 1.37 13.85 31.17
C LYS A 57 0.12 12.99 31.35
N THR A 58 -0.97 13.28 30.65
CA THR A 58 -2.20 12.47 30.74
C THR A 58 -2.07 11.07 30.18
N LYS A 59 -1.20 10.87 29.17
CA LYS A 59 -0.93 9.55 28.60
C LYS A 59 -0.07 8.68 29.51
N PHE A 60 1.03 9.22 30.03
CA PHE A 60 2.05 8.46 30.75
C PHE A 60 1.96 8.54 32.27
N ALA A 61 1.09 9.40 32.84
CA ALA A 61 0.81 9.37 34.28
C ALA A 61 -0.04 8.16 34.71
N LYS A 62 -0.54 7.35 33.77
CA LYS A 62 -1.33 6.14 34.09
C LYS A 62 -0.49 4.89 34.35
N ASP A 63 0.80 4.92 34.00
CA ASP A 63 1.63 3.73 34.05
C ASP A 63 2.32 3.53 35.40
N THR A 64 2.20 4.48 36.34
CA THR A 64 2.84 4.41 37.67
C THR A 64 1.98 3.80 38.78
N ASP A 65 0.67 3.57 38.57
CA ASP A 65 -0.23 2.98 39.58
C ASP A 65 -0.82 1.62 39.16
N ALA A 66 -0.36 1.01 38.08
CA ALA A 66 -0.93 -0.23 37.56
C ALA A 66 0.12 -1.31 37.34
N MET A 67 0.80 -1.69 38.42
CA MET A 67 1.41 -3.01 38.54
C MET A 67 0.54 -3.84 39.49
N GLU A 68 -0.47 -4.52 38.94
CA GLU A 68 -0.93 -5.86 39.33
C GLU A 68 -2.24 -6.27 38.62
N THR A 69 -2.27 -7.53 38.19
CA THR A 69 -3.44 -8.37 37.87
C THR A 69 -4.19 -8.22 36.54
N GLU A 70 -3.99 -9.26 35.72
CA GLU A 70 -4.94 -10.05 34.92
C GLU A 70 -6.29 -9.48 34.43
N ALA A 71 -6.54 -9.82 33.16
CA ALA A 71 -7.79 -10.32 32.59
C ALA A 71 -9.05 -9.42 32.57
N ALA A 72 -9.47 -9.16 31.33
CA ALA A 72 -10.84 -9.10 30.84
C ALA A 72 -11.88 -8.23 31.60
N THR A 73 -12.43 -7.23 30.93
CA THR A 73 -13.88 -7.18 30.58
C THR A 73 -14.23 -5.91 29.82
N ALA A 74 -15.32 -6.03 29.06
CA ALA A 74 -15.81 -5.12 28.05
C ALA A 74 -16.50 -3.85 28.59
N VAL A 75 -16.82 -2.97 27.62
CA VAL A 75 -18.08 -2.20 27.46
C VAL A 75 -17.88 -0.67 27.33
N SER A 76 -18.22 -0.19 26.13
CA SER A 76 -18.48 1.20 25.74
C SER A 76 -19.84 1.68 26.30
N PRO A 77 -20.10 2.99 26.50
CA PRO A 77 -20.68 3.82 25.42
C PRO A 77 -20.10 5.27 25.46
N ARG A 78 -20.28 6.22 24.53
CA ARG A 78 -21.48 6.69 23.82
C ARG A 78 -21.05 7.79 22.82
N VAL A 79 -21.42 7.63 21.56
CA VAL A 79 -22.10 8.59 20.67
C VAL A 79 -21.89 10.11 20.91
N VAL A 80 -21.25 10.79 19.94
CA VAL A 80 -21.64 12.16 19.52
C VAL A 80 -21.58 12.24 17.98
N GLY A 81 -22.66 12.75 17.40
CA GLY A 81 -23.06 12.59 16.00
C GLY A 81 -22.16 13.23 14.94
N ARG A 82 -21.86 12.45 13.91
CA ARG A 82 -21.33 12.91 12.63
C ARG A 82 -22.48 13.50 11.81
N GLN A 83 -22.50 14.83 11.64
CA GLN A 83 -23.36 15.47 10.65
C GLN A 83 -22.97 15.00 9.24
N LYS A 84 -23.90 14.29 8.60
CA LYS A 84 -23.87 13.98 7.17
C LYS A 84 -24.13 15.27 6.40
N ARG A 85 -23.12 15.80 5.71
CA ARG A 85 -23.35 16.72 4.59
C ARG A 85 -23.57 15.88 3.34
N THR A 86 -24.84 15.77 2.95
CA THR A 86 -25.26 15.38 1.60
C THR A 86 -24.99 16.56 0.67
N LEU A 87 -23.87 16.53 -0.05
CA LEU A 87 -23.71 17.36 -1.24
C LEU A 87 -24.34 16.56 -2.39
N MET A 88 -25.48 17.05 -2.85
CA MET A 88 -26.23 16.48 -3.96
C MET A 88 -25.38 16.59 -5.22
N ASP A 89 -25.04 15.43 -5.79
CA ASP A 89 -24.49 15.27 -7.13
C ASP A 89 -25.49 15.80 -8.15
N ASP A 90 -25.22 17.00 -8.67
CA ASP A 90 -25.82 17.48 -9.90
C ASP A 90 -24.87 17.11 -11.05
N MET A 91 -25.05 15.92 -11.64
CA MET A 91 -24.34 15.55 -12.86
C MET A 91 -25.28 14.85 -13.87
N PRO A 92 -25.50 15.45 -15.05
CA PRO A 92 -26.43 14.93 -16.05
C PRO A 92 -25.91 13.65 -16.72
N LYS A 93 -26.77 12.63 -16.73
CA LYS A 93 -26.59 11.32 -17.37
C LYS A 93 -26.38 11.48 -18.89
N ARG A 94 -25.13 11.43 -19.35
CA ARG A 94 -24.82 11.27 -20.78
C ARG A 94 -25.10 9.85 -21.23
N LYS A 95 -26.17 9.68 -22.02
CA LYS A 95 -26.42 8.51 -22.88
C LYS A 95 -25.19 8.23 -23.75
N ARG A 96 -24.47 7.14 -23.47
CA ARG A 96 -23.59 6.54 -24.48
C ARG A 96 -24.49 5.79 -25.47
N ARG A 97 -24.70 6.40 -26.63
CA ARG A 97 -25.08 5.68 -27.85
C ARG A 97 -23.92 4.77 -28.20
N ASN A 98 -24.19 3.47 -28.28
CA ASN A 98 -23.39 2.56 -29.08
C ASN A 98 -23.61 2.98 -30.54
N VAL A 99 -22.60 3.59 -31.15
CA VAL A 99 -22.52 3.71 -32.61
C VAL A 99 -21.55 2.61 -33.02
N ILE A 100 -22.14 1.50 -33.44
CA ILE A 100 -21.50 0.52 -34.30
C ILE A 100 -21.32 1.25 -35.63
N LEU A 101 -20.08 1.49 -36.04
CA LEU A 101 -19.76 1.77 -37.43
C LEU A 101 -19.44 0.40 -38.04
N ASP A 102 -20.43 -0.18 -38.70
CA ASP A 102 -20.20 -1.18 -39.73
C ASP A 102 -19.59 -0.44 -40.91
N SER A 103 -18.34 -0.76 -41.23
CA SER A 103 -17.74 -0.42 -42.52
C SER A 103 -17.87 -1.65 -43.39
N ASP A 104 -18.73 -1.52 -44.40
CA ASP A 104 -18.88 -2.43 -45.52
C ASP A 104 -17.52 -2.65 -46.20
N SER A 105 -17.14 -3.91 -46.37
CA SER A 105 -16.13 -4.31 -47.34
C SER A 105 -16.49 -5.70 -47.85
N ASP A 106 -17.25 -5.69 -48.94
CA ASP A 106 -17.61 -6.85 -49.74
C ASP A 106 -16.36 -7.62 -50.21
N CYS A 107 -16.37 -8.94 -50.01
CA CYS A 107 -15.70 -9.86 -50.92
C CYS A 107 -16.50 -11.17 -51.00
N ASP A 108 -16.83 -11.51 -52.24
CA ASP A 108 -17.86 -12.45 -52.69
C ASP A 108 -17.69 -13.93 -52.27
N GLU A 109 -18.85 -14.52 -51.98
CA GLU A 109 -19.39 -15.83 -52.40
C GLU A 109 -18.44 -16.91 -52.94
N THR A 110 -18.47 -18.08 -52.29
CA THR A 110 -18.82 -19.36 -52.96
C THR A 110 -19.18 -20.43 -51.92
N SER A 111 -20.48 -20.66 -51.74
CA SER A 111 -21.17 -21.96 -51.74
C SER A 111 -20.42 -23.21 -51.24
N ALA A 112 -20.89 -23.82 -50.15
CA ALA A 112 -21.54 -25.16 -50.18
C ALA A 112 -21.66 -25.78 -48.77
N LEU A 113 -22.91 -26.07 -48.41
CA LEU A 113 -23.36 -26.93 -47.32
C LEU A 113 -22.69 -28.31 -47.37
N VAL A 114 -22.22 -28.86 -46.23
CA VAL A 114 -22.60 -30.20 -45.74
C VAL A 114 -22.00 -30.53 -44.37
N ALA A 115 -22.79 -31.29 -43.60
CA ALA A 115 -22.39 -32.22 -42.54
C ALA A 115 -21.96 -31.68 -41.16
N LYS A 116 -23.00 -31.43 -40.37
CA LYS A 116 -23.02 -31.64 -38.92
C LYS A 116 -22.79 -33.13 -38.62
N VAL A 117 -21.66 -33.49 -38.02
CA VAL A 117 -21.45 -34.78 -37.32
C VAL A 117 -20.99 -34.50 -35.88
N MET A 118 -21.66 -35.20 -34.98
CA MET A 118 -21.68 -35.08 -33.53
C MET A 118 -20.36 -35.57 -32.90
N SER A 119 -19.73 -34.79 -32.01
CA SER A 119 -19.77 -34.96 -30.53
C SER A 119 -18.67 -35.92 -30.00
N PRO A 120 -18.47 -36.11 -28.67
CA PRO A 120 -17.76 -35.19 -27.78
C PRO A 120 -16.59 -35.89 -27.05
N VAL A 121 -15.54 -35.16 -26.66
CA VAL A 121 -14.74 -35.55 -25.50
C VAL A 121 -14.64 -34.34 -24.57
N ALA A 122 -15.59 -34.32 -23.63
CA ALA A 122 -15.45 -33.62 -22.38
C ALA A 122 -14.28 -34.25 -21.62
N SER A 123 -13.06 -33.75 -21.84
CA SER A 123 -12.03 -33.91 -20.82
C SER A 123 -12.32 -32.87 -19.74
N SER A 124 -13.16 -33.26 -18.80
CA SER A 124 -13.34 -32.62 -17.49
C SER A 124 -12.06 -32.79 -16.67
N LYS A 125 -10.93 -32.28 -17.17
CA LYS A 125 -9.74 -32.07 -16.34
C LYS A 125 -10.07 -30.89 -15.44
N LYS A 126 -10.47 -31.23 -14.22
CA LYS A 126 -10.54 -30.38 -13.04
C LYS A 126 -9.31 -29.46 -13.06
N LYS A 127 -9.46 -28.25 -13.63
CA LYS A 127 -8.41 -27.25 -13.66
C LYS A 127 -8.21 -26.85 -12.22
N THR A 128 -7.12 -27.31 -11.62
CA THR A 128 -6.52 -26.67 -10.46
C THR A 128 -6.55 -25.17 -10.74
N LYS A 129 -7.25 -24.45 -9.86
CA LYS A 129 -7.61 -23.03 -10.00
C LYS A 129 -6.36 -22.19 -9.76
N TYR A 130 -5.35 -22.32 -10.61
CA TYR A 130 -4.21 -21.42 -10.59
C TYR A 130 -4.73 -20.04 -11.00
N PRO A 131 -4.50 -18.99 -10.19
CA PRO A 131 -4.85 -17.64 -10.59
C PRO A 131 -4.17 -17.36 -11.92
N LYS A 132 -4.94 -16.91 -12.91
CA LYS A 132 -4.39 -16.56 -14.23
C LYS A 132 -3.35 -15.45 -14.01
N LYS A 133 -2.10 -15.70 -14.40
CA LYS A 133 -1.04 -14.68 -14.39
C LYS A 133 -1.49 -13.48 -15.22
N SER A 134 -1.11 -12.27 -14.78
CA SER A 134 -1.42 -11.08 -15.56
C SER A 134 -0.61 -11.08 -16.87
N ARG A 135 -1.16 -10.56 -17.96
CA ARG A 135 -0.43 -10.45 -19.24
C ARG A 135 0.90 -9.68 -19.07
N ILE A 136 0.94 -8.72 -18.16
CA ILE A 136 2.14 -7.93 -17.87
C ILE A 136 3.19 -8.79 -17.17
N GLN A 137 2.79 -9.57 -16.17
CA GLN A 137 3.68 -10.50 -15.48
C GLN A 137 4.29 -11.51 -16.45
N GLU A 138 3.47 -12.13 -17.30
CA GLU A 138 3.96 -13.09 -18.32
C GLU A 138 4.98 -12.44 -19.26
N GLN A 139 4.75 -11.19 -19.69
CA GLN A 139 5.71 -10.45 -20.49
C GLN A 139 7.02 -10.18 -19.75
N VAL A 140 6.96 -9.89 -18.45
CA VAL A 140 8.15 -9.63 -17.63
C VAL A 140 8.96 -10.91 -17.44
N GLU A 141 8.32 -12.03 -17.12
CA GLU A 141 8.99 -13.32 -16.93
C GLU A 141 9.53 -13.92 -18.24
N ALA A 142 8.86 -13.70 -19.37
CA ALA A 142 9.24 -14.31 -20.66
C ALA A 142 10.49 -13.68 -21.29
N THR A 143 10.97 -12.54 -20.78
CA THR A 143 12.10 -11.81 -21.37
C THR A 143 13.09 -11.39 -20.30
N LEU A 144 14.37 -11.60 -20.58
CA LEU A 144 15.45 -11.18 -19.69
C LEU A 144 15.62 -9.65 -19.73
N ALA A 145 16.20 -9.12 -18.66
CA ALA A 145 16.61 -7.73 -18.55
C ALA A 145 17.70 -7.41 -19.56
N ILE A 146 17.65 -6.17 -20.08
CA ILE A 146 18.71 -5.66 -20.95
C ILE A 146 20.06 -5.60 -20.19
N LYS A 147 19.99 -5.42 -18.87
CA LYS A 147 21.12 -5.48 -17.96
C LYS A 147 20.93 -6.62 -16.97
N ASP A 148 21.88 -7.54 -16.96
CA ASP A 148 21.84 -8.73 -16.08
C ASP A 148 21.82 -8.34 -14.59
N GLU A 149 22.46 -7.22 -14.22
CA GLU A 149 22.43 -6.68 -12.85
C GLU A 149 21.01 -6.32 -12.38
N ASN A 150 20.15 -5.83 -13.28
CA ASN A 150 18.78 -5.48 -12.97
C ASN A 150 17.87 -6.72 -12.88
N GLN A 151 18.30 -7.89 -13.39
CA GLN A 151 17.46 -9.10 -13.44
C GLN A 151 17.02 -9.52 -12.04
N SER A 152 17.92 -9.51 -11.07
CA SER A 152 17.62 -9.88 -9.68
C SER A 152 16.52 -8.99 -9.09
N LEU A 153 16.58 -7.68 -9.35
CA LEU A 153 15.60 -6.71 -8.89
C LEU A 153 14.24 -6.88 -9.59
N VAL A 154 14.25 -7.18 -10.89
CA VAL A 154 13.04 -7.49 -11.67
C VAL A 154 12.36 -8.73 -11.12
N ASP A 155 13.10 -9.81 -10.88
CA ASP A 155 12.57 -11.05 -10.33
C ASP A 155 11.96 -10.84 -8.94
N GLN A 156 12.62 -10.04 -8.10
CA GLN A 156 12.10 -9.68 -6.78
C GLN A 156 10.81 -8.87 -6.87
N LEU A 157 10.74 -7.87 -7.75
CA LEU A 157 9.52 -7.08 -7.96
C LEU A 157 8.36 -7.92 -8.50
N VAL A 158 8.64 -8.91 -9.35
CA VAL A 158 7.63 -9.85 -9.85
C VAL A 158 7.08 -10.69 -8.70
N ARG A 159 7.93 -11.36 -7.92
CA ARG A 159 7.49 -12.15 -6.76
C ARG A 159 6.71 -11.31 -5.75
N LEU A 160 7.18 -10.09 -5.51
CA LEU A 160 6.56 -9.15 -4.61
C LEU A 160 5.20 -8.62 -5.14
N GLY A 161 5.04 -8.50 -6.46
CA GLY A 161 3.77 -8.15 -7.11
C GLY A 161 2.78 -9.31 -7.15
N GLU A 162 3.26 -10.55 -7.35
CA GLU A 162 2.46 -11.77 -7.26
C GLU A 162 1.85 -11.91 -5.88
N TYR A 163 2.66 -11.76 -4.83
CA TYR A 163 2.21 -11.77 -3.45
C TYR A 163 1.10 -10.73 -3.22
N GLU A 164 1.29 -9.49 -3.64
CA GLU A 164 0.25 -8.47 -3.49
C GLU A 164 -1.04 -8.80 -4.24
N MET A 165 -0.95 -9.43 -5.41
CA MET A 165 -2.14 -9.86 -6.13
C MET A 165 -2.89 -10.97 -5.41
N THR A 166 -2.19 -11.91 -4.76
CA THR A 166 -2.85 -13.00 -4.02
C THR A 166 -3.50 -12.50 -2.72
N HIS A 167 -2.96 -11.45 -2.10
CA HIS A 167 -3.48 -10.83 -0.87
C HIS A 167 -4.52 -9.72 -1.11
N GLY A 168 -5.02 -9.57 -2.34
CA GLY A 168 -6.07 -8.61 -2.68
C GLY A 168 -5.59 -7.19 -3.01
N TYR A 169 -4.30 -6.90 -2.88
CA TYR A 169 -3.68 -5.63 -3.28
C TYR A 169 -3.40 -5.56 -4.79
N THR A 170 -4.41 -5.83 -5.60
CA THR A 170 -4.32 -5.98 -7.06
C THR A 170 -3.68 -4.77 -7.78
N GLN A 171 -4.04 -3.54 -7.39
CA GLN A 171 -3.47 -2.33 -8.00
C GLN A 171 -1.99 -2.16 -7.68
N ARG A 172 -1.56 -2.51 -6.45
CA ARG A 172 -0.16 -2.41 -6.03
C ARG A 172 0.68 -3.46 -6.77
N GLY A 173 0.18 -4.70 -6.83
CA GLY A 173 0.85 -5.77 -7.58
C GLY A 173 0.98 -5.45 -9.07
N LEU A 174 -0.06 -4.87 -9.67
CA LEU A 174 0.01 -4.41 -11.06
C LEU A 174 1.02 -3.28 -11.25
N ALA A 175 1.13 -2.35 -10.31
CA ALA A 175 2.14 -1.29 -10.33
C ALA A 175 3.56 -1.87 -10.24
N ARG A 176 3.78 -2.89 -9.40
CA ARG A 176 5.06 -3.62 -9.31
C ARG A 176 5.43 -4.29 -10.62
N PHE A 177 4.48 -4.94 -11.31
CA PHE A 177 4.73 -5.53 -12.62
C PHE A 177 5.05 -4.50 -13.70
N ARG A 178 4.36 -3.36 -13.71
CA ARG A 178 4.66 -2.27 -14.66
C ARG A 178 6.05 -1.71 -14.41
N ALA A 179 6.42 -1.47 -13.15
CA ALA A 179 7.76 -1.04 -12.80
C ALA A 179 8.82 -2.08 -13.20
N ALA A 180 8.60 -3.36 -12.91
CA ALA A 180 9.50 -4.44 -13.31
C ALA A 180 9.73 -4.46 -14.84
N LYS A 181 8.67 -4.26 -15.62
CA LYS A 181 8.74 -4.14 -17.09
C LYS A 181 9.63 -2.97 -17.52
N GLU A 182 9.49 -1.81 -16.90
CA GLU A 182 10.28 -0.63 -17.28
C GLU A 182 11.74 -0.78 -16.87
N ILE A 183 12.01 -1.27 -15.65
CA ILE A 183 13.36 -1.54 -15.15
C ILE A 183 14.09 -2.58 -16.01
N ARG A 184 13.39 -3.60 -16.50
CA ARG A 184 13.92 -4.59 -17.42
C ARG A 184 14.36 -3.96 -18.75
N ASN A 185 13.60 -2.98 -19.25
CA ASN A 185 13.83 -2.32 -20.54
C ASN A 185 14.84 -1.16 -20.45
N THR A 186 15.38 -0.83 -19.28
CA THR A 186 16.38 0.23 -19.16
C THR A 186 17.74 -0.23 -19.63
N ARG A 187 18.52 0.72 -20.18
CA ARG A 187 19.92 0.50 -20.58
C ARG A 187 20.91 0.80 -19.45
N PHE A 188 20.42 1.25 -18.30
CA PHE A 188 21.23 1.68 -17.16
C PHE A 188 20.94 0.78 -15.96
N VAL A 189 21.96 0.53 -15.15
CA VAL A 189 21.82 -0.23 -13.90
C VAL A 189 21.11 0.65 -12.88
N ILE A 190 20.12 0.09 -12.21
CA ILE A 190 19.39 0.78 -11.14
C ILE A 190 20.01 0.42 -9.81
N THR A 191 20.61 1.42 -9.17
CA THR A 191 21.25 1.25 -7.85
C THR A 191 20.46 1.94 -6.73
N SER A 192 19.40 2.67 -7.05
CA SER A 192 18.50 3.28 -6.07
C SER A 192 17.10 3.54 -6.62
N GLY A 193 16.13 3.61 -5.73
CA GLY A 193 14.75 3.99 -6.01
C GLY A 193 14.64 5.40 -6.58
N ALA A 194 15.53 6.33 -6.19
CA ALA A 194 15.59 7.67 -6.78
C ALA A 194 15.93 7.64 -8.28
N GLN A 195 16.78 6.70 -8.72
CA GLN A 195 17.03 6.47 -10.15
C GLN A 195 15.82 5.81 -10.82
N ALA A 196 15.24 4.80 -10.17
CA ALA A 196 14.06 4.09 -10.69
C ALA A 196 12.87 5.04 -10.89
N LYS A 197 12.68 6.03 -10.02
CA LYS A 197 11.61 7.04 -10.09
C LYS A 197 11.61 7.87 -11.37
N LYS A 198 12.73 7.92 -12.10
CA LYS A 198 12.82 8.61 -13.39
C LYS A 198 12.15 7.83 -14.53
N LEU A 199 11.86 6.55 -14.31
CA LEU A 199 11.22 5.68 -15.29
C LEU A 199 9.72 5.87 -15.28
N ASP A 200 9.11 5.64 -16.43
CA ASP A 200 7.66 5.59 -16.54
C ASP A 200 7.10 4.51 -15.61
N HIS A 201 5.91 4.77 -15.05
CA HIS A 201 5.23 3.85 -14.14
C HIS A 201 5.95 3.52 -12.82
N VAL A 202 7.09 4.16 -12.50
CA VAL A 202 7.73 4.07 -11.19
C VAL A 202 7.38 5.30 -10.35
N GLY A 203 6.29 5.17 -9.58
CA GLY A 203 5.87 6.20 -8.64
C GLY A 203 6.70 6.22 -7.35
N PRO A 204 6.51 7.23 -6.46
CA PRO A 204 7.23 7.32 -5.19
C PRO A 204 7.14 6.06 -4.33
N ALA A 205 5.95 5.45 -4.22
CA ALA A 205 5.75 4.23 -3.44
C ALA A 205 6.54 3.03 -4.00
N VAL A 206 6.63 2.93 -5.33
CA VAL A 206 7.39 1.85 -5.97
C VAL A 206 8.89 2.12 -5.84
N ALA A 207 9.33 3.38 -5.97
CA ALA A 207 10.71 3.77 -5.74
C ALA A 207 11.18 3.40 -4.32
N THR A 208 10.38 3.69 -3.29
CA THR A 208 10.68 3.27 -1.92
C THR A 208 10.80 1.76 -1.79
N LYS A 209 9.94 0.98 -2.47
CA LYS A 209 10.04 -0.47 -2.49
C LYS A 209 11.27 -0.99 -3.25
N VAL A 210 11.69 -0.31 -4.31
CA VAL A 210 12.95 -0.60 -5.00
C VAL A 210 14.14 -0.38 -4.05
N ASP A 211 14.17 0.74 -3.32
CA ASP A 211 15.21 0.99 -2.30
C ASP A 211 15.19 -0.10 -1.21
N GLN A 212 14.00 -0.49 -0.74
CA GLN A 212 13.88 -1.55 0.25
C GLN A 212 14.39 -2.90 -0.28
N LEU A 213 14.03 -3.28 -1.51
CA LEU A 213 14.50 -4.51 -2.14
C LEU A 213 16.02 -4.52 -2.35
N LEU A 214 16.62 -3.38 -2.68
CA LEU A 214 18.07 -3.25 -2.83
C LEU A 214 18.83 -3.35 -1.51
N ASN A 215 18.28 -2.80 -0.42
CA ASN A 215 18.98 -2.72 0.87
C ASN A 215 18.67 -3.90 1.81
N GLU A 216 17.40 -4.29 1.91
CA GLU A 216 16.89 -5.27 2.88
C GLU A 216 16.48 -6.59 2.20
N GLY A 217 16.19 -6.54 0.89
CA GLY A 217 15.76 -7.69 0.11
C GLY A 217 14.27 -7.99 0.21
N LEU A 218 13.90 -9.13 -0.38
CA LEU A 218 12.50 -9.52 -0.56
C LEU A 218 11.81 -10.00 0.72
N ALA A 219 12.55 -10.55 1.69
CA ALA A 219 12.00 -11.00 2.96
C ALA A 219 11.45 -9.84 3.80
N ALA A 220 12.21 -8.75 3.91
CA ALA A 220 11.75 -7.55 4.62
C ALA A 220 10.53 -6.91 3.92
N ALA A 221 10.52 -6.92 2.58
CA ALA A 221 9.39 -6.41 1.82
C ALA A 221 8.07 -7.18 2.07
N PHE A 222 8.13 -8.46 2.46
CA PHE A 222 6.96 -9.26 2.85
C PHE A 222 6.51 -9.06 4.29
N SER A 223 7.43 -8.81 5.23
CA SER A 223 7.10 -8.64 6.65
C SER A 223 6.09 -7.50 6.93
N GLU A 224 5.98 -6.53 6.03
CA GLU A 224 4.99 -5.45 6.14
C GLU A 224 3.53 -5.94 5.95
N TYR A 225 3.33 -7.13 5.40
CA TYR A 225 2.00 -7.69 5.13
C TYR A 225 1.62 -8.79 6.13
N ASP A 226 2.60 -9.49 6.71
CA ASP A 226 2.35 -10.52 7.74
C ASP A 226 1.66 -9.94 8.99
N GLY A 227 1.81 -8.63 9.26
CA GLY A 227 1.16 -7.95 10.38
C GLY A 227 -0.35 -7.72 10.24
N ASP A 228 -0.91 -7.88 9.03
CA ASP A 228 -2.32 -7.58 8.74
C ASP A 228 -3.21 -8.83 8.61
N ASP A 229 -2.63 -10.03 8.49
CA ASP A 229 -3.37 -11.29 8.28
C ASP A 229 -4.11 -11.81 9.53
N GLU A 230 -3.84 -11.25 10.72
CA GLU A 230 -4.55 -11.59 11.97
C GLU A 230 -5.96 -10.99 12.06
N ALA A 231 -6.41 -10.23 11.07
CA ALA A 231 -7.71 -9.57 11.03
C ALA A 231 -8.72 -10.21 10.06
N LEU A 232 -8.58 -11.49 9.70
CA LEU A 232 -9.60 -12.19 8.93
C LEU A 232 -10.77 -12.62 9.84
N PRO A 233 -12.01 -12.10 9.65
CA PRO A 233 -13.16 -12.61 10.36
C PRO A 233 -13.44 -14.04 9.87
N VAL A 234 -13.27 -15.02 10.76
CA VAL A 234 -13.76 -16.39 10.58
C VAL A 234 -15.28 -16.33 10.47
N THR A 235 -15.81 -16.24 9.26
CA THR A 235 -17.23 -16.46 9.00
C THR A 235 -17.50 -17.96 9.09
N LYS A 236 -18.11 -18.38 10.20
CA LYS A 236 -18.81 -19.67 10.33
C LYS A 236 -20.16 -19.62 9.63
#